data_AF-A0A256EXZ5-F1
#
_entry.id   AF-A0A256EXZ5-F1
#
_cell.length_a   1.000
_cell.length_b   1.000
_cell.length_c   1.000
_cell.angle_alpha   90.00
_cell.angle_beta   90.00
_cell.angle_gamma   90.00
#
_symmetry.space_group_name_H-M   'P 1'
#
loop_
_entity.id
_entity.type
_entity.pdbx_description
1 polymer ?
#
loop_
_entity_poly.entity_id
_entity_poly.type
_entity_poly.pdbx_seq_one_letter_code
_entity_poly.pdbx_strand_id
1 'polypeptide(L)'
;MNKMNFVAAVVGISIALAGCGGREAKPIAITNPTDSAFDCAGISREFAANERQITVTLKERSQAQGKNIVLGAAGVLFLPALFFMDPKSPEKVEIDALRNRNKVLEDIARTKKCPAPKSQLTEVYKKLDNPGSGQSVKSRD
;
A
#
# COMPACT_ATOMS: atom_id res chain seq x y z
N MET A 1 -27.73 -9.41 -39.33
CA MET A 1 -26.86 -8.75 -38.34
C MET A 1 -25.71 -8.08 -39.09
N ASN A 2 -25.69 -6.75 -39.12
CA ASN A 2 -24.73 -5.99 -39.94
C ASN A 2 -23.30 -6.22 -39.45
N LYS A 3 -22.48 -6.82 -40.32
CA LYS A 3 -21.04 -7.06 -40.08
C LYS A 3 -20.31 -5.77 -39.66
N MET A 4 -20.77 -4.62 -40.17
CA MET A 4 -20.28 -3.29 -39.82
C MET A 4 -20.49 -2.93 -38.33
N ASN A 5 -21.65 -3.28 -37.77
CA ASN A 5 -21.98 -2.98 -36.38
C ASN A 5 -21.23 -3.91 -35.42
N PHE A 6 -20.96 -5.14 -35.85
CA PHE A 6 -20.16 -6.10 -35.08
C PHE A 6 -18.71 -5.65 -34.97
N VAL A 7 -18.11 -5.20 -36.08
CA VAL A 7 -16.73 -4.67 -36.09
C VAL A 7 -16.62 -3.40 -35.24
N ALA A 8 -17.58 -2.48 -35.34
CA ALA A 8 -17.60 -1.26 -34.53
C ALA A 8 -17.70 -1.55 -33.02
N ALA A 9 -18.51 -2.55 -32.62
CA ALA A 9 -18.64 -2.95 -31.23
C ALA A 9 -17.35 -3.58 -30.68
N VAL A 10 -16.67 -4.42 -31.47
CA VAL A 10 -15.40 -5.06 -31.06
C VAL A 10 -14.28 -4.04 -30.90
N VAL A 11 -14.18 -3.06 -31.80
CA VAL A 11 -13.16 -2.00 -31.72
C VAL A 11 -13.43 -1.01 -30.58
N GLY A 12 -14.70 -0.68 -30.31
CA GLY A 12 -15.05 0.16 -29.17
C GLY A 12 -14.69 -0.46 -27.82
N ILE A 13 -14.87 -1.79 -27.70
CA ILE A 13 -14.54 -2.54 -26.48
C ILE A 13 -13.02 -2.58 -26.26
N SER A 14 -12.21 -2.82 -27.29
CA SER A 14 -10.75 -2.90 -27.11
C SER A 14 -10.11 -1.57 -26.68
N ILE A 15 -10.68 -0.43 -27.09
CA ILE A 15 -10.22 0.90 -26.65
C ILE A 15 -10.61 1.16 -25.18
N ALA A 16 -11.78 0.69 -24.74
CA ALA A 16 -12.21 0.84 -23.35
C ALA A 16 -11.39 0.00 -22.35
N LEU A 17 -10.85 -1.15 -22.79
CA LEU A 17 -10.00 -2.01 -21.95
C LEU A 17 -8.52 -1.56 -21.89
N ALA A 18 -8.11 -0.57 -22.69
CA ALA A 18 -6.76 0.00 -22.65
C ALA A 18 -6.55 1.03 -21.52
N GLY A 19 -7.52 1.18 -20.61
CA GLY A 19 -7.38 2.01 -19.42
C GLY A 19 -6.34 1.44 -18.45
N CYS A 20 -5.14 2.03 -18.43
CA CYS A 20 -4.13 1.81 -17.40
C CYS A 20 -4.62 2.41 -16.07
N GLY A 21 -5.52 1.69 -15.39
CA GLY A 21 -6.17 2.11 -14.15
C GLY A 21 -5.47 1.57 -12.92
N GLY A 22 -4.19 1.92 -12.72
CA GLY A 22 -3.46 1.57 -11.50
C GLY A 22 -2.60 2.74 -11.04
N ARG A 23 -2.72 3.15 -9.77
CA ARG A 23 -1.75 4.06 -9.15
C ARG A 23 -0.42 3.29 -9.09
N GLU A 24 0.61 3.81 -9.76
CA GLU A 24 1.96 3.26 -9.59
C GLU A 24 2.41 3.43 -8.13
N ALA A 25 2.95 2.37 -7.55
CA ALA A 25 3.56 2.43 -6.23
C ALA A 25 4.74 3.40 -6.29
N LYS A 26 4.80 4.37 -5.38
CA LYS A 26 5.99 5.23 -5.30
C LYS A 26 7.15 4.41 -4.76
N PRO A 27 8.25 4.23 -5.53
CA PRO A 27 9.41 3.51 -5.02
C PRO A 27 10.06 4.33 -3.89
N ILE A 28 10.20 3.72 -2.72
CA ILE A 28 10.85 4.32 -1.55
C ILE A 28 12.18 3.58 -1.35
N ALA A 29 13.28 4.33 -1.34
CA ALA A 29 14.61 3.77 -1.15
C ALA A 29 14.77 3.26 0.29
N ILE A 30 15.04 1.97 0.44
CA ILE A 30 15.24 1.31 1.74
C ILE A 30 16.50 1.87 2.44
N THR A 31 17.52 2.24 1.66
CA THR A 31 18.78 2.79 2.15
C THR A 31 19.16 4.02 1.33
N ASN A 32 19.77 5.01 1.97
CA ASN A 32 20.28 6.22 1.33
C ASN A 32 21.79 6.36 1.65
N PRO A 33 22.66 6.72 0.70
CA PRO A 33 24.07 7.01 0.99
C PRO A 33 24.28 8.00 2.15
N THR A 34 23.34 8.93 2.38
CA THR A 34 23.41 9.89 3.48
C THR A 34 23.14 9.28 4.86
N ASP A 35 22.58 8.07 4.96
CA ASP A 35 22.25 7.43 6.23
C ASP A 35 23.54 7.17 7.07
N SER A 36 24.67 6.98 6.39
CA SER A 36 26.00 6.85 7.00
C SER A 36 26.48 8.12 7.71
N ALA A 37 26.01 9.30 7.28
CA ALA A 37 26.36 10.59 7.85
C ALA A 37 25.45 11.04 9.00
N PHE A 38 24.35 10.32 9.29
CA PHE A 38 23.43 10.72 10.36
C PHE A 38 24.03 10.54 11.77
N ASP A 39 23.76 11.51 12.62
CA ASP A 39 23.95 11.45 14.06
C ASP A 39 22.77 10.74 14.73
N CYS A 40 22.90 10.32 15.99
CA CYS A 40 21.83 9.62 16.70
C CYS A 40 20.52 10.42 16.72
N ALA A 41 20.61 11.75 16.82
CA ALA A 41 19.45 12.64 16.75
C ALA A 41 18.84 12.64 15.33
N GLY A 42 19.64 12.70 14.28
CA GLY A 42 19.21 12.56 12.88
C GLY A 42 18.49 11.25 12.62
N ILE A 43 19.04 10.12 13.07
CA ILE A 43 18.41 8.79 12.93
C ILE A 43 17.02 8.78 13.59
N SER A 44 16.90 9.32 14.82
CA SER A 44 15.61 9.36 15.52
C SER A 44 14.57 10.25 14.82
N ARG A 45 15.01 11.37 14.22
CA ARG A 45 14.14 12.30 13.48
C ARG A 45 13.65 11.67 12.18
N GLU A 46 14.55 11.03 11.44
CA GLU A 46 14.23 10.34 10.20
C GLU A 46 13.29 9.15 10.45
N PHE A 47 13.56 8.36 11.49
CA PHE A 47 12.69 7.27 11.92
C PHE A 47 11.27 7.78 12.20
N ALA A 48 11.13 8.87 12.97
CA ALA A 48 9.83 9.49 13.24
C ALA A 48 9.17 10.09 11.99
N ALA A 49 9.95 10.63 11.06
CA ALA A 49 9.44 11.14 9.78
C ALA A 49 8.86 10.01 8.92
N ASN A 50 9.55 8.86 8.85
CA ASN A 50 9.07 7.67 8.16
C ASN A 50 7.77 7.13 8.78
N GLU A 51 7.66 7.08 10.12
CA GLU A 51 6.42 6.64 10.79
C GLU A 51 5.23 7.56 10.50
N ARG A 52 5.45 8.87 10.38
CA ARG A 52 4.38 9.80 9.96
C ARG A 52 3.90 9.49 8.55
N GLN A 53 4.83 9.23 7.61
CA GLN A 53 4.48 8.86 6.24
C GLN A 53 3.68 7.55 6.21
N ILE A 54 4.08 6.54 6.98
CA ILE A 54 3.35 5.27 7.11
C ILE A 54 1.89 5.53 7.54
N THR A 55 1.69 6.39 8.54
CA THR A 55 0.34 6.72 9.04
C THR A 55 -0.54 7.40 7.99
N VAL A 56 0.04 8.29 7.18
CA VAL A 56 -0.66 8.97 6.08
C VAL A 56 -1.04 7.97 5.00
N THR A 57 -0.10 7.16 4.51
CA THR A 57 -0.34 6.13 3.50
C THR A 57 -1.36 5.09 3.98
N LEU A 58 -1.35 4.74 5.27
CA LEU A 58 -2.37 3.86 5.87
C LEU A 58 -3.78 4.44 5.85
N LYS A 59 -3.90 5.75 6.10
CA LYS A 59 -5.19 6.44 6.03
C LYS A 59 -5.71 6.46 4.59
N GLU A 60 -4.84 6.73 3.62
CA GLU A 60 -5.18 6.62 2.19
C GLU A 60 -5.65 5.20 1.83
N ARG A 61 -4.91 4.18 2.28
CA ARG A 61 -5.23 2.77 2.04
C ARG A 61 -6.59 2.37 2.62
N SER A 62 -6.89 2.78 3.85
CA SER A 62 -8.18 2.48 4.49
C SER A 62 -9.35 3.20 3.81
N GLN A 63 -9.15 4.43 3.35
CA GLN A 63 -10.16 5.18 2.57
C GLN A 63 -10.40 4.56 1.19
N ALA A 64 -9.34 4.10 0.52
CA ALA A 64 -9.43 3.43 -0.79
C ALA A 64 -10.09 2.05 -0.70
N GLN A 65 -9.80 1.26 0.35
CA GLN A 65 -10.42 -0.04 0.56
C GLN A 65 -11.91 0.06 0.90
N GLY A 66 -12.33 1.09 1.66
CA GLY A 66 -13.74 1.29 2.03
C GLY A 66 -14.68 1.57 0.85
N LYS A 67 -14.15 2.08 -0.28
CA LYS A 67 -14.95 2.38 -1.47
C LYS A 67 -15.07 1.22 -2.47
N ASN A 68 -14.18 0.23 -2.44
CA ASN A 68 -14.10 -0.84 -3.44
C ASN A 68 -14.86 -2.13 -3.06
N ILE A 69 -15.38 -2.26 -1.84
CA ILE A 69 -16.22 -3.41 -1.44
C ILE A 69 -17.51 -3.48 -2.30
N VAL A 70 -17.99 -2.33 -2.81
CA VAL A 70 -19.15 -2.26 -3.71
C VAL A 70 -18.88 -2.86 -5.10
N LEU A 71 -17.63 -2.88 -5.57
CA LEU A 71 -17.28 -3.38 -6.91
C LEU A 71 -17.23 -4.91 -6.99
N GLY A 72 -17.12 -5.60 -5.85
CA GLY A 72 -17.16 -7.07 -5.77
C GLY A 72 -18.52 -7.66 -6.15
N ALA A 73 -19.61 -6.92 -5.96
CA ALA A 73 -20.96 -7.36 -6.33
C ALA A 73 -21.17 -7.38 -7.86
N ALA A 74 -20.44 -6.55 -8.62
CA ALA A 74 -20.45 -6.56 -10.08
C ALA A 74 -19.55 -7.66 -10.70
N GLY A 75 -18.68 -8.28 -9.90
CA GLY A 75 -17.66 -9.24 -10.36
C GLY A 75 -18.16 -10.65 -10.71
N VAL A 76 -19.42 -10.99 -10.40
CA VAL A 76 -19.99 -12.31 -10.71
C VAL A 76 -20.12 -12.55 -12.22
N LEU A 77 -20.12 -11.50 -13.05
CA LEU A 77 -20.23 -11.61 -14.51
C LEU A 77 -18.89 -11.61 -15.26
N PHE A 78 -17.75 -11.44 -14.58
CA PHE A 78 -16.41 -11.34 -15.20
C PHE A 78 -15.33 -12.09 -14.39
N LEU A 79 -15.58 -13.37 -14.10
CA LEU A 79 -14.66 -14.29 -13.40
C LEU A 79 -13.19 -14.26 -13.89
N PRO A 80 -12.88 -14.14 -15.19
CA PRO A 80 -11.49 -14.06 -15.65
C PRO A 80 -10.79 -12.77 -15.22
N ALA A 81 -11.51 -11.66 -15.10
CA ALA A 81 -10.94 -10.35 -14.75
C ALA A 81 -10.59 -10.26 -13.24
N LEU A 82 -11.27 -11.03 -12.39
CA LEU A 82 -10.93 -11.12 -10.96
C LEU A 82 -9.55 -11.74 -10.71
N PHE A 83 -9.06 -12.58 -11.63
CA PHE A 83 -7.72 -13.17 -11.53
C PHE A 83 -6.59 -12.22 -11.94
N PHE A 84 -6.89 -11.15 -12.70
CA PHE A 84 -5.92 -10.13 -13.12
C PHE A 84 -5.94 -8.86 -12.28
N MET A 85 -6.87 -8.74 -11.33
CA MET A 85 -6.88 -7.64 -10.37
C MET A 85 -5.85 -7.94 -9.29
N ASP A 86 -4.56 -7.67 -9.56
CA ASP A 86 -3.50 -7.77 -8.55
C ASP A 86 -3.91 -6.87 -7.36
N PRO A 87 -4.32 -7.43 -6.21
CA PRO A 87 -4.70 -6.63 -5.06
C PRO A 87 -3.45 -6.13 -4.32
N LYS A 88 -2.28 -6.07 -5.00
CA LYS A 88 -1.18 -5.18 -4.59
C LYS A 88 -1.68 -3.74 -4.64
N SER A 89 -2.41 -3.38 -3.59
CA SER A 89 -2.64 -2.00 -3.21
C SER A 89 -1.26 -1.33 -3.16
N PRO A 90 -0.96 -0.36 -4.02
CA PRO A 90 0.35 0.29 -4.08
C PRO A 90 0.75 0.86 -2.71
N GLU A 91 -0.23 1.22 -1.89
CA GLU A 91 -0.06 1.69 -0.53
C GLU A 91 0.55 0.62 0.40
N LYS A 92 0.24 -0.67 0.22
CA LYS A 92 0.85 -1.75 1.02
C LYS A 92 2.34 -1.85 0.73
N VAL A 93 2.72 -1.74 -0.54
CA VAL A 93 4.12 -1.78 -0.98
C VAL A 93 4.89 -0.57 -0.41
N GLU A 94 4.27 0.62 -0.41
CA GLU A 94 4.83 1.83 0.22
C GLU A 94 5.03 1.67 1.74
N ILE A 95 4.04 1.11 2.46
CA ILE A 95 4.14 0.86 3.91
C ILE A 95 5.24 -0.15 4.22
N ASP A 96 5.32 -1.25 3.47
CA ASP A 96 6.34 -2.28 3.66
C ASP A 96 7.75 -1.72 3.34
N ALA A 97 7.89 -0.86 2.34
CA ALA A 97 9.14 -0.18 2.02
C ALA A 97 9.60 0.78 3.14
N LEU A 98 8.69 1.59 3.68
CA LEU A 98 8.98 2.48 4.82
C LEU A 98 9.33 1.70 6.09
N ARG A 99 8.62 0.59 6.35
CA ARG A 99 8.92 -0.32 7.46
C ARG A 99 10.33 -0.91 7.30
N ASN A 100 10.73 -1.28 6.09
CA ASN A 100 12.06 -1.83 5.83
C ASN A 100 13.17 -0.76 5.99
N ARG A 101 12.92 0.48 5.56
CA ARG A 101 13.83 1.62 5.82
C ARG A 101 14.05 1.83 7.32
N ASN A 102 12.98 1.78 8.11
CA ASN A 102 13.08 1.89 9.57
C ASN A 102 13.91 0.76 10.21
N LYS A 103 13.82 -0.47 9.70
CA LYS A 103 14.69 -1.58 10.15
C LYS A 103 16.16 -1.29 9.88
N VAL A 104 16.49 -0.75 8.71
CA VAL A 104 17.88 -0.35 8.40
C VAL A 104 18.34 0.78 9.32
N LEU A 105 17.49 1.77 9.59
CA LEU A 105 17.83 2.84 10.54
C LEU A 105 18.08 2.31 11.96
N GLU A 106 17.33 1.28 12.39
CA GLU A 106 17.58 0.57 13.64
C GLU A 106 18.93 -0.17 13.63
N ASP A 107 19.28 -0.84 12.53
CA ASP A 107 20.58 -1.50 12.37
C ASP A 107 21.73 -0.48 12.43
N ILE A 108 21.60 0.65 11.73
CA ILE A 108 22.59 1.73 11.77
C ILE A 108 22.69 2.32 13.18
N ALA A 109 21.57 2.51 13.88
CA ALA A 109 21.55 2.96 15.27
C ALA A 109 22.28 1.97 16.18
N ARG A 110 22.09 0.66 15.99
CA ARG A 110 22.80 -0.41 16.73
C ARG A 110 24.31 -0.35 16.48
N THR A 111 24.72 -0.26 15.21
CA THR A 111 26.15 -0.17 14.84
C THR A 111 26.80 1.08 15.44
N LYS A 112 26.09 2.21 15.46
CA LYS A 112 26.57 3.48 16.04
C LYS A 112 26.40 3.59 17.56
N LYS A 113 25.89 2.55 18.24
CA LYS A 113 25.58 2.54 19.68
C LYS A 113 24.64 3.69 20.12
N CYS A 114 23.73 4.08 19.23
CA CYS A 114 22.68 5.05 19.52
C CYS A 114 21.56 4.41 20.35
N PRO A 115 20.78 5.21 21.12
CA PRO A 115 19.56 4.74 21.75
C PRO A 115 18.60 4.16 20.70
N ALA A 116 17.98 3.02 21.00
CA ALA A 116 17.03 2.39 20.10
C ALA A 116 15.82 3.33 19.86
N PRO A 117 15.49 3.66 18.60
CA PRO A 117 14.30 4.45 18.30
C PRO A 117 13.04 3.67 18.71
N LYS A 118 12.10 4.34 19.38
CA LYS A 118 10.85 3.73 19.84
C LYS A 118 9.78 3.88 18.75
N SER A 119 9.38 2.78 18.12
CA SER A 119 8.24 2.75 17.21
C SER A 119 6.94 3.05 17.95
N GLN A 120 6.16 4.00 17.45
CA GLN A 120 4.81 4.28 17.93
C GLN A 120 3.76 3.45 17.18
N LEU A 121 4.17 2.71 16.16
CA LEU A 121 3.28 2.01 15.22
C LEU A 121 3.22 0.50 15.45
N THR A 122 3.76 -0.03 16.54
CA THR A 122 3.76 -1.47 16.85
C THR A 122 2.37 -2.11 16.79
N GLU A 123 1.35 -1.45 17.34
CA GLU A 123 -0.04 -1.95 17.30
C GLU A 123 -0.62 -1.89 15.88
N VAL A 124 -0.28 -0.83 15.14
CA VAL A 124 -0.70 -0.64 13.74
C VAL A 124 -0.09 -1.73 12.86
N TYR A 125 1.19 -2.02 13.04
CA TYR A 125 1.91 -3.11 12.39
C TYR A 125 1.28 -4.47 12.67
N LYS A 126 0.99 -4.77 13.94
CA LYS A 126 0.33 -6.02 14.35
C LYS A 126 -1.03 -6.20 13.69
N LYS A 127 -1.79 -5.12 13.50
CA LYS A 127 -3.09 -5.12 12.82
C LYS A 127 -2.96 -5.32 11.31
N LEU A 128 -1.90 -4.79 10.69
CA LEU A 128 -1.61 -4.99 9.27
C LEU A 128 -1.19 -6.42 8.96
N ASP A 129 -0.44 -7.05 9.87
CA ASP A 129 0.04 -8.42 9.73
C ASP A 129 -1.08 -9.45 10.03
N ASN A 130 -2.15 -9.05 10.74
CA ASN A 130 -3.35 -9.86 11.03
C ASN A 130 -4.63 -9.28 10.38
N PRO A 131 -4.81 -9.44 9.05
CA PRO A 131 -5.97 -8.92 8.34
C PRO A 131 -7.32 -9.52 8.78
N GLY A 132 -7.33 -10.62 9.55
CA GLY A 132 -8.53 -11.31 10.03
C GLY A 132 -9.19 -10.74 11.29
N SER A 133 -8.64 -9.68 11.92
CA SER A 133 -9.14 -9.16 13.21
C SER A 133 -10.00 -7.89 13.11
N GLY A 134 -10.35 -7.46 11.89
CA GLY A 134 -10.92 -6.13 11.63
C GLY A 134 -12.30 -6.07 10.95
N GLN A 135 -13.03 -7.18 10.82
CA GLN A 135 -14.42 -7.18 10.36
C GLN A 135 -15.31 -8.00 11.29
N SER A 136 -15.54 -7.46 12.49
CA SER A 136 -16.82 -7.64 13.16
C SER A 136 -17.26 -6.25 13.61
N VAL A 137 -17.69 -5.44 12.65
CA VAL A 137 -18.60 -4.35 12.96
C VAL A 137 -19.89 -5.02 13.41
N LYS A 138 -19.97 -5.16 14.73
CA LYS A 138 -21.16 -5.44 15.53
C LYS A 138 -22.42 -4.96 14.80
N SER A 139 -23.21 -5.90 14.28
CA SER A 139 -24.64 -5.66 14.02
C SER A 139 -25.22 -5.11 15.31
N ARG A 140 -25.69 -3.88 15.23
CA ARG A 140 -26.44 -3.19 16.27
C ARG A 140 -27.88 -3.69 16.15
N ASP A 141 -28.35 -4.29 17.23
CA ASP A 141 -29.73 -4.43 17.73
C ASP A 141 -30.88 -4.39 16.71
#